data_AF-A0A2E0XWW9-F1
#
_entry.id   AF-A0A2E0XWW9-F1
#
_cell.length_a   1.000
_cell.length_b   1.000
_cell.length_c   1.000
_cell.angle_alpha   90.00
_cell.angle_beta   90.00
_cell.angle_gamma   90.00
#
_symmetry.space_group_name_H-M   'P 1'
#
loop_
_entity.id
_entity.type
_entity.pdbx_description
1 polymer ?
#
loop_
_entity_poly.entity_id
_entity_poly.type
_entity_poly.pdbx_seq_one_letter_code
_entity_poly.pdbx_strand_id
1 'polypeptide(L)'
;MPSTPTIQRRSYTSRPGFTLIEVMVVISIIVVLAGILLVALGTATDSARRANATATLNSIRAACDSFALDHDSYPGVLPETALGEGLRITSSQNAMLHLMGGYRVYNENTETAQKPAYDAYKQAAQDENRPYFELTPTDSVTGVRWNLIVVPSRIGEGPLIDGKPYSPYYAPKDSEIAYNITGDNNYPSGVNEAPTIVDPWGTPILYFRQGRSVGPMVGSSSTPGMFTLDGQQLYLKATRLGELGFSQAQSQGVGSRLAFEGTNPGGIGGGGSSSDPTDEQARWLTLLLSHPAFYDPNQPTYGTPRSSYMLMSAGKDGVYLGRYDGPVDDTGSFDFDEDNATHEDLDSFDDVVVYGGG
;
A
#
# COMPACT_ATOMS: atom_id res chain seq x y z
N MET A 1 38.27 -83.49 43.85
CA MET A 1 39.19 -82.72 42.99
C MET A 1 38.41 -81.56 42.40
N PRO A 2 38.75 -80.29 42.69
CA PRO A 2 38.09 -79.15 42.07
C PRO A 2 38.88 -78.64 40.86
N SER A 3 38.17 -78.31 39.78
CA SER A 3 38.72 -77.73 38.56
C SER A 3 38.94 -76.22 38.73
N THR A 4 40.18 -75.77 38.55
CA THR A 4 40.57 -74.36 38.59
C THR A 4 39.95 -73.59 37.41
N PRO A 5 39.24 -72.47 37.63
CA PRO A 5 38.67 -71.69 36.55
C PRO A 5 39.76 -70.89 35.82
N THR A 6 39.81 -71.03 34.49
CA THR A 6 40.69 -70.24 33.62
C THR A 6 40.07 -68.87 33.37
N ILE A 7 40.66 -67.80 33.90
CA ILE A 7 40.22 -66.43 33.67
C ILE A 7 40.59 -66.03 32.23
N GLN A 8 39.61 -66.04 31.31
CA GLN A 8 39.76 -65.43 29.99
C GLN A 8 39.79 -63.90 30.15
N ARG A 9 40.97 -63.30 29.94
CA ARG A 9 41.11 -61.85 29.77
C ARG A 9 40.42 -61.43 28.47
N ARG A 10 39.30 -60.73 28.59
CA ARG A 10 38.64 -60.05 27.46
C ARG A 10 39.54 -58.90 27.04
N SER A 11 40.14 -58.99 25.85
CA SER A 11 40.89 -57.91 25.24
C SER A 11 39.92 -56.76 24.91
N TYR A 12 40.01 -55.66 25.66
CA TYR A 12 39.35 -54.42 25.27
C TYR A 12 40.07 -53.89 24.03
N THR A 13 39.47 -54.08 22.86
CA THR A 13 39.89 -53.38 21.64
C THR A 13 39.65 -51.89 21.89
N SER A 14 40.72 -51.13 22.13
CA SER A 14 40.65 -49.68 22.30
C SER A 14 40.07 -49.08 21.03
N ARG A 15 38.84 -48.57 21.11
CA ARG A 15 38.28 -47.77 20.03
C ARG A 15 39.01 -46.42 20.05
N PRO A 16 39.57 -45.95 18.92
CA PRO A 16 40.18 -44.63 18.88
C PRO A 16 39.13 -43.58 19.29
N GLY A 17 39.45 -42.80 20.32
CA GLY A 17 38.63 -41.67 20.75
C GLY A 17 38.86 -40.47 19.84
N PHE A 18 37.82 -39.66 19.64
CA PHE A 18 37.92 -38.41 18.89
C PHE A 18 38.93 -37.46 19.52
N THR A 19 39.76 -36.86 18.68
CA THR A 19 40.68 -35.80 19.11
C THR A 19 39.94 -34.48 19.26
N LEU A 20 40.41 -33.63 20.17
CA LEU A 20 39.85 -32.28 20.36
C LEU A 20 39.93 -31.46 19.07
N ILE A 21 41.00 -31.67 18.27
CA ILE A 21 41.19 -30.98 16.99
C ILE A 21 40.17 -31.42 15.94
N GLU A 22 39.81 -32.72 15.86
CA GLU A 22 38.76 -33.20 14.95
C GLU A 22 37.41 -32.56 15.28
N VAL A 23 37.06 -32.48 16.57
CA VAL A 23 35.82 -31.83 16.99
C VAL A 23 35.85 -30.33 16.70
N MET A 24 36.99 -29.65 16.93
CA MET A 24 37.13 -28.21 16.64
C MET A 24 37.00 -27.89 15.14
N VAL A 25 37.56 -28.73 14.27
CA VAL A 25 37.42 -28.53 12.81
C VAL A 25 35.99 -28.78 12.35
N VAL A 26 35.30 -29.78 12.92
CA VAL A 26 33.91 -30.04 12.55
C VAL A 26 32.99 -28.90 12.96
N ILE A 27 33.11 -28.39 14.20
CA ILE A 27 32.29 -27.25 14.63
C ILE A 27 32.61 -25.99 13.84
N SER A 28 33.88 -25.75 13.47
CA SER A 28 34.24 -24.58 12.67
C SER A 28 33.63 -24.65 11.27
N ILE A 29 33.63 -25.82 10.64
CA ILE A 29 32.94 -26.03 9.35
C ILE A 29 31.43 -25.82 9.50
N ILE A 30 30.79 -26.35 10.55
CA ILE A 30 29.34 -26.16 10.79
C ILE A 30 29.02 -24.67 10.97
N VAL A 31 29.80 -23.92 11.74
CA VAL A 31 29.59 -22.48 11.96
C VAL A 31 29.74 -21.70 10.65
N VAL A 32 30.75 -22.01 9.84
CA VAL A 32 30.94 -21.37 8.53
C VAL A 32 29.76 -21.68 7.59
N LEU A 33 29.35 -22.95 7.49
CA LEU A 33 28.23 -23.35 6.64
C LEU A 33 26.90 -22.73 7.10
N ALA A 34 26.64 -22.72 8.42
CA ALA A 34 25.44 -22.11 8.99
C ALA A 34 25.42 -20.59 8.75
N GLY A 35 26.57 -19.91 8.87
CA GLY A 35 26.69 -18.48 8.60
C GLY A 35 26.33 -18.10 7.15
N ILE A 36 26.85 -18.86 6.17
CA ILE A 36 26.52 -18.66 4.75
C ILE A 36 25.02 -18.91 4.50
N LEU A 37 24.47 -19.97 5.10
CA LEU A 37 23.07 -20.34 4.91
C LEU A 37 22.10 -19.31 5.49
N LEU A 38 22.44 -18.68 6.61
CA LEU A 38 21.60 -17.64 7.23
C LEU A 38 21.49 -16.39 6.36
N VAL A 39 22.60 -15.91 5.77
CA VAL A 39 22.58 -14.75 4.87
C VAL A 39 21.78 -15.06 3.60
N ALA A 40 21.96 -16.25 3.02
CA ALA A 40 21.23 -16.67 1.83
C ALA A 40 19.71 -16.84 2.07
N LEU A 41 19.30 -17.22 3.28
CA LEU A 41 17.89 -17.38 3.61
C LEU A 41 17.16 -16.04 3.65
N GLY A 42 17.78 -14.99 4.19
CA GLY A 42 17.19 -13.65 4.26
C GLY A 42 16.88 -13.06 2.87
N THR A 43 17.82 -13.18 1.93
CA THR A 43 17.62 -12.68 0.55
C THR A 43 16.56 -13.48 -0.20
N ALA A 44 16.50 -14.79 0.01
CA ALA A 44 15.47 -15.66 -0.58
C ALA A 44 14.07 -15.32 -0.03
N THR A 45 13.94 -15.05 1.26
CA THR A 45 12.64 -14.65 1.86
C THR A 45 12.17 -13.30 1.36
N ASP A 46 13.07 -12.32 1.22
CA ASP A 46 12.71 -10.99 0.70
C ASP A 46 12.28 -11.07 -0.77
N SER A 47 12.99 -11.84 -1.58
CA SER A 47 12.61 -12.09 -2.98
C SER A 47 11.24 -12.78 -3.08
N ALA A 48 10.97 -13.77 -2.22
CA ALA A 48 9.67 -14.45 -2.17
C ALA A 48 8.53 -13.51 -1.75
N ARG A 49 8.78 -12.60 -0.79
CA ARG A 49 7.82 -11.57 -0.39
C ARG A 49 7.57 -10.57 -1.51
N ARG A 50 8.60 -10.07 -2.20
CA ARG A 50 8.44 -9.20 -3.39
C ARG A 50 7.62 -9.87 -4.47
N ALA A 51 7.91 -11.14 -4.80
CA ALA A 51 7.13 -11.90 -5.77
C ALA A 51 5.66 -12.06 -5.36
N ASN A 52 5.40 -12.26 -4.06
CA ASN A 52 4.04 -12.31 -3.52
C ASN A 52 3.34 -10.94 -3.63
N ALA A 53 4.02 -9.84 -3.28
CA ALA A 53 3.49 -8.48 -3.43
C ALA A 53 3.09 -8.20 -4.89
N THR A 54 3.96 -8.50 -5.85
CA THR A 54 3.65 -8.36 -7.28
C THR A 54 2.46 -9.23 -7.70
N ALA A 55 2.35 -10.47 -7.18
CA ALA A 55 1.21 -11.34 -7.47
C ALA A 55 -0.12 -10.78 -6.93
N THR A 56 -0.13 -10.24 -5.71
CA THR A 56 -1.29 -9.59 -5.11
C THR A 56 -1.70 -8.34 -5.90
N LEU A 57 -0.74 -7.48 -6.24
CA LEU A 57 -0.98 -6.29 -7.06
C LEU A 57 -1.56 -6.66 -8.45
N ASN A 58 -1.05 -7.71 -9.10
CA ASN A 58 -1.59 -8.20 -10.36
C ASN A 58 -3.00 -8.80 -10.22
N SER A 59 -3.31 -9.45 -9.10
CA SER A 59 -4.66 -9.94 -8.83
C SER A 59 -5.66 -8.79 -8.66
N ILE A 60 -5.25 -7.72 -7.98
CA ILE A 60 -6.06 -6.50 -7.84
C ILE A 60 -6.22 -5.83 -9.22
N ARG A 61 -5.13 -5.71 -9.98
CA ARG A 61 -5.16 -5.18 -11.37
C ARG A 61 -6.18 -5.93 -12.22
N ALA A 62 -6.16 -7.25 -12.22
CA ALA A 62 -7.11 -8.06 -12.98
C ALA A 62 -8.57 -7.80 -12.55
N ALA A 63 -8.81 -7.63 -11.25
CA ALA A 63 -10.14 -7.28 -10.72
C ALA A 63 -10.57 -5.87 -11.16
N CYS A 64 -9.67 -4.88 -11.10
CA CYS A 64 -9.92 -3.51 -11.57
C CYS A 64 -10.23 -3.47 -13.07
N ASP A 65 -9.47 -4.22 -13.88
CA ASP A 65 -9.67 -4.28 -15.34
C ASP A 65 -10.98 -5.00 -15.68
N SER A 66 -11.31 -6.11 -14.99
CA SER A 66 -12.60 -6.79 -15.14
C SER A 66 -13.78 -5.90 -14.76
N PHE A 67 -13.63 -5.13 -13.68
CA PHE A 67 -14.65 -4.16 -13.27
C PHE A 67 -14.86 -3.09 -14.34
N ALA A 68 -13.76 -2.55 -14.90
CA ALA A 68 -13.84 -1.54 -15.95
C ALA A 68 -14.47 -2.05 -17.25
N LEU A 69 -14.30 -3.32 -17.59
CA LEU A 69 -14.97 -3.95 -18.73
C LEU A 69 -16.50 -3.99 -18.57
N ASP A 70 -17.00 -4.14 -17.35
CA ASP A 70 -18.43 -4.21 -17.06
C ASP A 70 -19.08 -2.83 -16.83
N HIS A 71 -18.30 -1.85 -16.38
CA HIS A 71 -18.81 -0.57 -15.85
C HIS A 71 -18.21 0.68 -16.48
N ASP A 72 -17.38 0.54 -17.53
CA ASP A 72 -16.71 1.64 -18.26
C ASP A 72 -15.95 2.64 -17.35
N SER A 73 -15.59 2.19 -16.15
CA SER A 73 -14.94 3.00 -15.14
C SER A 73 -14.16 2.11 -14.18
N TYR A 74 -13.05 2.61 -13.65
CA TYR A 74 -12.27 1.89 -12.64
C TYR A 74 -12.97 1.89 -11.27
N PRO A 75 -12.64 0.97 -10.36
CA PRO A 75 -13.28 0.91 -9.04
C PRO A 75 -13.02 2.16 -8.18
N GLY A 76 -13.92 2.39 -7.23
CA GLY A 76 -14.01 3.60 -6.40
C GLY A 76 -15.46 4.01 -6.25
N VAL A 77 -16.02 3.82 -5.06
CA VAL A 77 -17.45 4.07 -4.77
C VAL A 77 -17.76 5.57 -4.81
N LEU A 78 -16.85 6.35 -4.23
CA LEU A 78 -16.89 7.80 -4.17
C LEU A 78 -15.90 8.37 -5.20
N PRO A 79 -16.17 9.57 -5.75
CA PRO A 79 -15.19 10.26 -6.58
C PRO A 79 -13.97 10.66 -5.74
N GLU A 80 -12.79 10.66 -6.34
CA GLU A 80 -11.53 11.00 -5.66
C GLU A 80 -11.55 12.41 -5.04
N THR A 81 -12.28 13.35 -5.65
CA THR A 81 -12.45 14.73 -5.17
C THR A 81 -13.38 14.85 -3.96
N ALA A 82 -14.11 13.79 -3.63
CA ALA A 82 -14.86 13.66 -2.40
C ALA A 82 -14.06 12.94 -1.30
N LEU A 83 -12.82 12.52 -1.56
CA LEU A 83 -11.88 11.99 -0.57
C LEU A 83 -10.90 13.09 -0.14
N GLY A 84 -10.33 13.01 1.06
CA GLY A 84 -9.45 14.06 1.58
C GLY A 84 -9.28 14.06 3.09
N GLU A 85 -8.56 15.06 3.59
CA GLU A 85 -8.27 15.22 5.02
C GLU A 85 -9.55 15.30 5.86
N GLY A 86 -9.68 14.37 6.82
CA GLY A 86 -10.84 14.25 7.71
C GLY A 86 -11.85 13.16 7.34
N LEU A 87 -11.73 12.56 6.15
CA LEU A 87 -12.49 11.38 5.78
C LEU A 87 -11.75 10.12 6.20
N ARG A 88 -12.47 9.23 6.91
CA ARG A 88 -11.90 8.04 7.56
C ARG A 88 -11.67 6.86 6.59
N ILE A 89 -11.55 7.12 5.29
CA ILE A 89 -11.24 6.12 4.26
C ILE A 89 -10.29 6.68 3.19
N THR A 90 -9.45 5.81 2.63
CA THR A 90 -8.56 6.11 1.52
C THR A 90 -9.15 5.77 0.16
N SER A 91 -8.53 6.25 -0.91
CA SER A 91 -8.83 5.81 -2.28
C SER A 91 -8.66 4.30 -2.45
N SER A 92 -7.68 3.70 -1.76
CA SER A 92 -7.52 2.24 -1.72
C SER A 92 -8.74 1.56 -1.12
N GLN A 93 -9.16 1.97 0.07
CA GLN A 93 -10.33 1.40 0.73
C GLN A 93 -11.60 1.63 -0.08
N ASN A 94 -11.75 2.82 -0.66
CA ASN A 94 -12.85 3.19 -1.55
C ASN A 94 -12.94 2.25 -2.76
N ALA A 95 -11.81 1.94 -3.40
CA ALA A 95 -11.78 1.01 -4.53
C ALA A 95 -12.04 -0.44 -4.08
N MET A 96 -11.46 -0.87 -2.97
CA MET A 96 -11.68 -2.22 -2.44
C MET A 96 -13.14 -2.48 -2.07
N LEU A 97 -13.80 -1.50 -1.44
CA LEU A 97 -15.24 -1.58 -1.18
C LEU A 97 -16.02 -1.75 -2.49
N HIS A 98 -15.65 -1.02 -3.56
CA HIS A 98 -16.31 -1.14 -4.85
C HIS A 98 -16.13 -2.54 -5.46
N LEU A 99 -14.96 -3.16 -5.31
CA LEU A 99 -14.68 -4.50 -5.86
C LEU A 99 -15.31 -5.62 -5.03
N MET A 100 -15.32 -5.50 -3.71
CA MET A 100 -15.65 -6.58 -2.78
C MET A 100 -17.08 -6.51 -2.24
N GLY A 101 -17.71 -5.32 -2.28
CA GLY A 101 -19.04 -5.08 -1.73
C GLY A 101 -19.04 -4.68 -0.26
N GLY A 102 -20.15 -4.97 0.43
CA GLY A 102 -20.35 -4.60 1.85
C GLY A 102 -20.73 -3.14 2.11
N TYR A 103 -21.03 -2.36 1.06
CA TYR A 103 -21.44 -0.97 1.17
C TYR A 103 -22.78 -0.66 0.48
N ARG A 104 -23.41 0.45 0.84
CA ARG A 104 -24.46 1.12 0.04
C ARG A 104 -24.17 2.60 -0.01
N VAL A 105 -24.44 3.21 -1.16
CA VAL A 105 -24.18 4.63 -1.40
C VAL A 105 -25.38 5.27 -2.09
N TYR A 106 -25.62 6.53 -1.76
CA TYR A 106 -26.44 7.43 -2.56
C TYR A 106 -25.92 8.87 -2.45
N ASN A 107 -26.31 9.73 -3.37
CA ASN A 107 -26.06 11.16 -3.32
C ASN A 107 -27.36 11.95 -3.55
N GLU A 108 -27.27 13.28 -3.52
CA GLU A 108 -28.42 14.18 -3.72
C GLU A 108 -29.12 13.95 -5.07
N ASN A 109 -28.38 13.53 -6.10
CA ASN A 109 -28.92 13.28 -7.44
C ASN A 109 -29.58 11.90 -7.56
N THR A 110 -29.17 10.93 -6.74
CA THR A 110 -29.66 9.54 -6.79
C THR A 110 -30.57 9.17 -5.62
N GLU A 111 -30.86 10.13 -4.73
CA GLU A 111 -31.58 9.90 -3.48
C GLU A 111 -32.90 9.13 -3.70
N THR A 112 -33.72 9.53 -4.66
CA THR A 112 -35.01 8.88 -4.91
C THR A 112 -34.87 7.39 -5.28
N ALA A 113 -33.82 7.02 -6.00
CA ALA A 113 -33.61 5.67 -6.49
C ALA A 113 -32.85 4.77 -5.50
N GLN A 114 -31.84 5.32 -4.81
CA GLN A 114 -30.88 4.53 -4.04
C GLN A 114 -31.09 4.61 -2.52
N LYS A 115 -31.74 5.67 -2.01
CA LYS A 115 -31.98 5.84 -0.57
C LYS A 115 -32.82 4.73 0.06
N PRO A 116 -33.90 4.21 -0.57
CA PRO A 116 -34.65 3.10 0.03
C PRO A 116 -33.79 1.84 0.26
N ALA A 117 -32.89 1.53 -0.68
CA ALA A 117 -31.97 0.40 -0.55
C ALA A 117 -30.90 0.64 0.53
N TYR A 118 -30.41 1.88 0.64
CA TYR A 118 -29.52 2.30 1.72
C TYR A 118 -30.17 2.14 3.10
N ASP A 119 -31.39 2.68 3.27
CA ASP A 119 -32.11 2.66 4.55
C ASP A 119 -32.44 1.22 4.97
N ALA A 120 -32.89 0.39 4.02
CA ALA A 120 -33.14 -1.03 4.27
C ALA A 120 -31.85 -1.79 4.67
N TYR A 121 -30.72 -1.47 4.05
CA TYR A 121 -29.42 -2.06 4.38
C TYR A 121 -28.95 -1.66 5.79
N LYS A 122 -29.14 -0.38 6.15
CA LYS A 122 -28.86 0.13 7.50
C LYS A 122 -29.74 -0.55 8.54
N GLN A 123 -31.04 -0.64 8.28
CA GLN A 123 -31.99 -1.28 9.18
C GLN A 123 -31.64 -2.76 9.38
N ALA A 124 -31.31 -3.49 8.31
CA ALA A 124 -30.89 -4.88 8.41
C ALA A 124 -29.61 -5.06 9.25
N ALA A 125 -28.64 -4.15 9.14
CA ALA A 125 -27.44 -4.18 9.97
C ALA A 125 -27.77 -3.97 11.47
N GLN A 126 -28.72 -3.08 11.77
CA GLN A 126 -29.21 -2.83 13.13
C GLN A 126 -29.98 -4.03 13.71
N ASP A 127 -30.90 -4.60 12.94
CA ASP A 127 -31.71 -5.76 13.34
C ASP A 127 -30.83 -6.99 13.62
N GLU A 128 -29.74 -7.15 12.85
CA GLU A 128 -28.77 -8.23 13.01
C GLU A 128 -27.66 -7.91 14.04
N ASN A 129 -27.69 -6.75 14.69
CA ASN A 129 -26.68 -6.27 15.63
C ASN A 129 -25.25 -6.33 15.05
N ARG A 130 -25.10 -5.97 13.77
CA ARG A 130 -23.81 -5.91 13.09
C ARG A 130 -23.19 -4.52 13.22
N PRO A 131 -21.88 -4.40 13.51
CA PRO A 131 -21.21 -3.11 13.49
C PRO A 131 -21.18 -2.57 12.06
N TYR A 132 -21.43 -1.28 11.93
CA TYR A 132 -21.37 -0.54 10.68
C TYR A 132 -20.87 0.88 10.96
N PHE A 133 -20.38 1.53 9.92
CA PHE A 133 -20.04 2.95 9.96
C PHE A 133 -20.61 3.70 8.77
N GLU A 134 -20.81 5.00 8.95
CA GLU A 134 -21.41 5.89 7.96
C GLU A 134 -20.44 7.03 7.66
N LEU A 135 -20.36 7.40 6.38
CA LEU A 135 -19.55 8.52 5.89
C LEU A 135 -20.42 9.41 5.03
N THR A 136 -20.28 10.72 5.20
CA THR A 136 -21.01 11.71 4.40
C THR A 136 -20.08 12.72 3.75
N PRO A 137 -19.20 12.30 2.81
CA PRO A 137 -18.28 13.22 2.15
C PRO A 137 -19.00 14.17 1.21
N THR A 138 -18.41 15.33 1.00
CA THR A 138 -18.84 16.30 -0.02
C THR A 138 -17.76 16.39 -1.07
N ASP A 139 -18.15 16.27 -2.34
CA ASP A 139 -17.25 16.47 -3.46
C ASP A 139 -16.78 17.93 -3.50
N SER A 140 -15.48 18.15 -3.38
CA SER A 140 -14.86 19.48 -3.37
C SER A 140 -15.02 20.25 -4.68
N VAL A 141 -15.27 19.56 -5.80
CA VAL A 141 -15.42 20.17 -7.12
C VAL A 141 -16.89 20.44 -7.45
N THR A 142 -17.76 19.46 -7.22
CA THR A 142 -19.18 19.58 -7.62
C THR A 142 -20.09 20.09 -6.49
N GLY A 143 -19.63 20.03 -5.24
CA GLY A 143 -20.45 20.34 -4.05
C GLY A 143 -21.47 19.26 -3.70
N VAL A 144 -21.54 18.16 -4.46
CA VAL A 144 -22.51 17.07 -4.23
C VAL A 144 -22.16 16.33 -2.95
N ARG A 145 -23.15 16.17 -2.06
CA ARG A 145 -23.00 15.37 -0.85
C ARG A 145 -23.33 13.90 -1.11
N TRP A 146 -22.45 13.03 -0.62
CA TRP A 146 -22.59 11.58 -0.67
C TRP A 146 -22.96 11.05 0.71
N ASN A 147 -23.67 9.93 0.75
CA ASN A 147 -23.92 9.17 1.97
C ASN A 147 -23.55 7.71 1.69
N LEU A 148 -22.54 7.23 2.41
CA LEU A 148 -22.00 5.88 2.31
C LEU A 148 -22.21 5.17 3.64
N ILE A 149 -22.71 3.94 3.60
CA ILE A 149 -22.74 3.04 4.75
C ILE A 149 -21.91 1.81 4.41
N VAL A 150 -21.11 1.35 5.36
CA VAL A 150 -20.29 0.16 5.21
C VAL A 150 -20.56 -0.77 6.38
N VAL A 151 -20.76 -2.05 6.05
CA VAL A 151 -20.94 -3.13 7.02
C VAL A 151 -19.81 -4.14 6.77
N PRO A 152 -18.71 -4.11 7.54
CA PRO A 152 -17.53 -4.92 7.25
C PRO A 152 -17.81 -6.43 7.15
N SER A 153 -18.73 -6.95 7.96
CA SER A 153 -19.12 -8.37 7.95
C SER A 153 -19.89 -8.82 6.69
N ARG A 154 -20.27 -7.90 5.81
CA ARG A 154 -20.95 -8.18 4.53
C ARG A 154 -20.03 -8.00 3.32
N ILE A 155 -18.76 -7.69 3.57
CA ILE A 155 -17.76 -7.61 2.52
C ILE A 155 -17.52 -9.03 1.98
N GLY A 156 -17.46 -9.16 0.66
CA GLY A 156 -17.46 -10.45 -0.05
C GLY A 156 -18.84 -10.88 -0.56
N GLU A 157 -19.93 -10.20 -0.17
CA GLU A 157 -21.25 -10.39 -0.80
C GLU A 157 -21.31 -9.81 -2.24
N GLY A 158 -20.30 -9.02 -2.62
CA GLY A 158 -20.22 -8.33 -3.90
C GLY A 158 -20.93 -6.97 -3.92
N PRO A 159 -20.61 -6.11 -4.90
CA PRO A 159 -21.15 -4.76 -4.95
C PRO A 159 -22.57 -4.72 -5.51
N LEU A 160 -23.32 -3.70 -5.08
CA LEU A 160 -24.60 -3.34 -5.68
C LEU A 160 -24.40 -2.07 -6.49
N ILE A 161 -24.47 -2.18 -7.81
CA ILE A 161 -24.18 -1.09 -8.75
C ILE A 161 -25.45 -0.82 -9.54
N ASP A 162 -25.93 0.42 -9.49
CA ASP A 162 -27.19 0.85 -10.12
C ASP A 162 -28.39 -0.06 -9.78
N GLY A 163 -28.44 -0.55 -8.55
CA GLY A 163 -29.50 -1.43 -8.05
C GLY A 163 -29.40 -2.89 -8.49
N LYS A 164 -28.37 -3.26 -9.25
CA LYS A 164 -28.11 -4.64 -9.66
C LYS A 164 -26.98 -5.26 -8.81
N PRO A 165 -27.19 -6.47 -8.25
CA PRO A 165 -26.14 -7.16 -7.49
C PRO A 165 -25.14 -7.83 -8.44
N TYR A 166 -23.86 -7.76 -8.09
CA TYR A 166 -22.76 -8.41 -8.78
C TYR A 166 -22.01 -9.34 -7.82
N SER A 167 -21.35 -10.36 -8.37
CA SER A 167 -20.38 -11.14 -7.57
C SER A 167 -19.17 -10.27 -7.25
N PRO A 168 -18.46 -10.51 -6.13
CA PRO A 168 -17.25 -9.77 -5.81
C PRO A 168 -16.21 -9.95 -6.92
N TYR A 169 -15.68 -8.84 -7.42
CA TYR A 169 -14.61 -8.83 -8.43
C TYR A 169 -13.26 -9.22 -7.83
N TYR A 170 -13.10 -9.01 -6.52
CA TYR A 170 -11.89 -9.35 -5.78
C TYR A 170 -12.26 -10.06 -4.48
N ALA A 171 -11.50 -11.11 -4.15
CA ALA A 171 -11.64 -11.89 -2.93
C ALA A 171 -10.24 -12.18 -2.38
N PRO A 172 -9.73 -11.33 -1.46
CA PRO A 172 -8.41 -11.48 -0.90
C PRO A 172 -8.36 -12.67 0.07
N LYS A 173 -7.16 -13.16 0.33
CA LYS A 173 -6.94 -14.15 1.41
C LYS A 173 -7.08 -13.47 2.76
N ASP A 174 -7.42 -14.24 3.80
CA ASP A 174 -7.51 -13.72 5.18
C ASP A 174 -6.22 -13.01 5.64
N SER A 175 -5.06 -13.48 5.18
CA SER A 175 -3.75 -12.89 5.50
C SER A 175 -3.47 -11.55 4.78
N GLU A 176 -4.22 -11.24 3.73
CA GLU A 176 -4.06 -10.05 2.90
C GLU A 176 -5.03 -8.93 3.33
N ILE A 177 -5.94 -9.20 4.27
CA ILE A 177 -6.89 -8.22 4.79
C ILE A 177 -6.43 -7.79 6.18
N ALA A 178 -6.35 -6.48 6.40
CA ALA A 178 -6.12 -5.91 7.71
C ALA A 178 -7.22 -4.93 8.11
N TYR A 179 -7.48 -4.88 9.41
CA TYR A 179 -8.35 -3.92 10.07
C TYR A 179 -7.52 -3.14 11.10
N ASN A 180 -7.78 -1.84 11.29
CA ASN A 180 -7.17 -1.03 12.36
C ASN A 180 -5.63 -1.16 12.44
N ILE A 181 -4.95 -0.94 11.33
CA ILE A 181 -3.49 -1.04 11.20
C ILE A 181 -2.68 0.00 12.00
N THR A 182 -3.33 0.94 12.70
CA THR A 182 -2.69 2.03 13.44
C THR A 182 -3.05 1.96 14.92
N GLY A 183 -2.05 1.67 15.77
CA GLY A 183 -2.23 1.46 17.22
C GLY A 183 -2.23 2.71 18.10
N ASP A 184 -2.30 3.92 17.55
CA ASP A 184 -2.20 5.17 18.33
C ASP A 184 -3.25 6.23 17.97
N ASN A 185 -3.75 6.92 19.01
CA ASN A 185 -4.76 7.99 18.94
C ASN A 185 -4.24 9.36 18.49
N ASN A 186 -3.02 9.45 17.94
CA ASN A 186 -2.31 10.73 17.69
C ASN A 186 -2.35 11.24 16.23
N TYR A 187 -3.28 10.74 15.42
CA TYR A 187 -3.93 11.52 14.36
C TYR A 187 -5.39 11.71 14.77
N PRO A 188 -6.08 12.81 14.39
CA PRO A 188 -7.45 13.06 14.82
C PRO A 188 -8.34 11.94 14.28
N SER A 189 -8.57 10.91 15.09
CA SER A 189 -9.42 9.75 14.79
C SER A 189 -9.03 8.94 13.55
N GLY A 190 -7.75 8.53 13.46
CA GLY A 190 -7.27 7.47 12.58
C GLY A 190 -7.81 6.10 12.99
N VAL A 191 -9.12 5.88 12.80
CA VAL A 191 -9.68 4.53 12.72
C VAL A 191 -9.80 4.23 11.23
N ASN A 192 -8.93 3.35 10.75
CA ASN A 192 -9.09 2.63 9.51
C ASN A 192 -10.33 1.72 9.68
N GLU A 193 -11.53 2.29 9.52
CA GLU A 193 -12.82 1.62 9.80
C GLU A 193 -13.20 0.64 8.68
N ALA A 194 -12.77 0.91 7.44
CA ALA A 194 -12.93 0.02 6.30
C ALA A 194 -11.75 -0.96 6.20
N PRO A 195 -11.92 -2.25 5.88
CA PRO A 195 -10.76 -3.11 5.67
C PRO A 195 -9.84 -2.59 4.57
N THR A 196 -8.55 -2.87 4.73
CA THR A 196 -7.54 -2.59 3.72
C THR A 196 -6.84 -3.85 3.29
N ILE A 197 -6.27 -3.81 2.09
CA ILE A 197 -5.40 -4.87 1.59
C ILE A 197 -3.97 -4.52 1.93
N VAL A 198 -3.28 -5.46 2.54
CA VAL A 198 -1.88 -5.33 2.92
C VAL A 198 -0.99 -6.16 2.02
N ASP A 199 0.23 -5.67 1.85
CA ASP A 199 1.32 -6.41 1.25
C ASP A 199 1.89 -7.47 2.20
N PRO A 200 2.85 -8.29 1.75
CA PRO A 200 3.48 -9.33 2.59
C PRO A 200 4.28 -8.82 3.81
N TRP A 201 4.49 -7.51 3.94
CA TRP A 201 5.10 -6.86 5.10
C TRP A 201 4.06 -6.20 6.01
N GLY A 202 2.77 -6.39 5.71
CA GLY A 202 1.66 -5.87 6.49
C GLY A 202 1.36 -4.39 6.23
N THR A 203 1.99 -3.77 5.23
CA THR A 203 1.76 -2.37 4.87
C THR A 203 0.63 -2.28 3.84
N PRO A 204 -0.29 -1.32 3.93
CA PRO A 204 -1.38 -1.19 2.96
C PRO A 204 -0.90 -1.06 1.51
N ILE A 205 -1.75 -1.43 0.58
CA ILE A 205 -1.53 -1.15 -0.84
C ILE A 205 -2.17 0.21 -1.17
N LEU A 206 -1.40 1.10 -1.79
CA LEU A 206 -1.91 2.34 -2.36
C LEU A 206 -2.57 2.09 -3.71
N TYR A 207 -3.63 2.84 -3.98
CA TYR A 207 -4.37 2.83 -5.24
C TYR A 207 -4.59 4.27 -5.69
N PHE A 208 -3.92 4.66 -6.76
CA PHE A 208 -4.08 5.97 -7.39
C PHE A 208 -4.91 5.81 -8.64
N ARG A 209 -6.09 6.39 -8.65
CA ARG A 209 -6.99 6.39 -9.80
C ARG A 209 -6.94 7.74 -10.50
N GLN A 210 -6.95 7.70 -11.82
CA GLN A 210 -7.18 8.87 -12.64
C GLN A 210 -8.62 9.36 -12.46
N GLY A 211 -8.79 10.51 -11.83
CA GLY A 211 -10.08 11.17 -11.66
C GLY A 211 -10.51 11.96 -12.90
N ARG A 212 -9.56 12.41 -13.73
CA ARG A 212 -9.82 13.22 -14.94
C ARG A 212 -9.01 12.76 -16.13
N SER A 213 -9.62 12.79 -17.32
CA SER A 213 -8.97 12.41 -18.58
C SER A 213 -8.01 13.47 -19.13
N VAL A 214 -8.09 14.72 -18.67
CA VAL A 214 -7.28 15.85 -19.15
C VAL A 214 -6.88 16.78 -18.02
N GLY A 215 -5.70 17.39 -18.12
CA GLY A 215 -5.16 18.35 -17.16
C GLY A 215 -3.68 18.13 -16.89
N PRO A 216 -3.10 18.84 -15.90
CA PRO A 216 -1.81 18.45 -15.35
C PRO A 216 -1.93 17.09 -14.68
N MET A 217 -0.84 16.33 -14.62
CA MET A 217 -0.83 14.98 -14.04
C MET A 217 -1.18 15.03 -12.56
N VAL A 218 -0.52 15.92 -11.85
CA VAL A 218 -0.75 16.21 -10.44
C VAL A 218 -1.23 17.65 -10.31
N GLY A 219 -2.20 17.88 -9.43
CA GLY A 219 -2.87 19.17 -9.31
C GLY A 219 -2.04 20.23 -8.58
N SER A 220 -2.43 21.48 -8.76
CA SER A 220 -2.04 22.58 -7.89
C SER A 220 -3.23 23.07 -7.05
N SER A 221 -3.01 23.99 -6.12
CA SER A 221 -4.09 24.64 -5.33
C SER A 221 -5.14 25.36 -6.20
N SER A 222 -4.80 25.71 -7.44
CA SER A 222 -5.70 26.40 -8.37
C SER A 222 -6.22 25.51 -9.50
N THR A 223 -5.56 24.39 -9.78
CA THR A 223 -5.89 23.51 -10.92
C THR A 223 -5.86 22.05 -10.48
N PRO A 224 -7.00 21.34 -10.44
CA PRO A 224 -7.00 19.93 -10.05
C PRO A 224 -6.25 19.07 -11.06
N GLY A 225 -5.50 18.08 -10.57
CA GLY A 225 -4.75 17.13 -11.38
C GLY A 225 -5.62 16.05 -12.00
N MET A 226 -5.04 15.28 -12.91
CA MET A 226 -5.60 14.02 -13.40
C MET A 226 -5.61 12.96 -12.30
N PHE A 227 -4.60 13.00 -11.43
CA PHE A 227 -4.49 12.21 -10.21
C PHE A 227 -4.46 13.15 -9.00
N THR A 228 -5.10 12.75 -7.91
CA THR A 228 -5.05 13.45 -6.62
C THR A 228 -4.43 12.55 -5.56
N LEU A 229 -3.79 13.18 -4.58
CA LEU A 229 -3.29 12.52 -3.39
C LEU A 229 -4.22 12.63 -2.19
N ASP A 230 -5.25 13.47 -2.27
CA ASP A 230 -6.09 13.81 -1.12
C ASP A 230 -6.69 12.55 -0.49
N GLY A 231 -7.12 11.59 -1.31
CA GLY A 231 -7.64 10.32 -0.87
C GLY A 231 -6.60 9.33 -0.33
N GLN A 232 -5.30 9.57 -0.42
CA GLN A 232 -4.26 8.69 0.13
C GLN A 232 -3.57 9.26 1.38
N GLN A 233 -3.90 10.48 1.77
CA GLN A 233 -3.29 11.18 2.90
C GLN A 233 -3.35 10.40 4.22
N LEU A 234 -4.39 9.59 4.45
CA LEU A 234 -4.50 8.78 5.67
C LEU A 234 -3.35 7.77 5.83
N TYR A 235 -2.86 7.19 4.73
CA TYR A 235 -1.70 6.30 4.76
C TYR A 235 -0.41 7.10 4.69
N LEU A 236 -0.33 8.06 3.78
CA LEU A 236 0.89 8.81 3.51
C LEU A 236 1.33 9.72 4.68
N LYS A 237 0.40 10.14 5.53
CA LYS A 237 0.68 10.91 6.75
C LYS A 237 0.68 10.06 8.01
N ALA A 238 0.56 8.73 7.97
CA ALA A 238 0.48 7.92 9.19
C ALA A 238 1.80 7.98 9.99
N THR A 239 1.75 8.19 11.31
CA THR A 239 2.95 8.14 12.20
C THR A 239 3.44 6.73 12.48
N ARG A 240 2.57 5.74 12.27
CA ARG A 240 2.86 4.31 12.39
C ARG A 240 2.02 3.58 11.36
N LEU A 241 2.64 2.88 10.42
CA LEU A 241 1.95 2.09 9.41
C LEU A 241 2.59 0.69 9.29
N GLY A 242 1.76 -0.30 8.97
CA GLY A 242 2.19 -1.69 8.79
C GLY A 242 2.73 -2.38 10.05
N GLU A 243 3.30 -3.57 9.88
CA GLU A 243 3.84 -4.36 10.99
C GLU A 243 5.05 -3.68 11.66
N LEU A 244 5.88 -3.01 10.85
CA LEU A 244 7.08 -2.31 11.32
C LEU A 244 6.73 -1.03 12.08
N GLY A 245 5.56 -0.44 11.82
CA GLY A 245 5.05 0.72 12.55
C GLY A 245 5.90 1.97 12.34
N PHE A 246 6.54 2.11 11.17
CA PHE A 246 7.31 3.29 10.82
C PHE A 246 6.42 4.47 10.46
N SER A 247 6.93 5.67 10.71
CA SER A 247 6.27 6.90 10.29
C SER A 247 6.41 7.08 8.79
N GLN A 248 5.27 7.34 8.16
CA GLN A 248 5.15 7.78 6.78
C GLN A 248 5.38 9.30 6.71
N ALA A 249 4.88 10.06 7.68
CA ALA A 249 5.20 11.49 7.85
C ALA A 249 6.61 11.65 8.42
N GLN A 250 7.62 11.74 7.57
CA GLN A 250 9.01 11.92 7.99
C GLN A 250 9.34 13.44 7.93
N SER A 251 9.08 14.13 9.05
CA SER A 251 9.28 15.59 9.26
C SER A 251 10.68 16.12 8.85
N GLN A 252 10.82 17.45 8.70
CA GLN A 252 12.00 18.25 8.30
C GLN A 252 13.29 18.06 9.15
N GLY A 253 13.79 16.83 9.23
CA GLY A 253 15.09 16.40 9.73
C GLY A 253 15.66 15.31 8.80
N VAL A 254 16.76 14.65 9.20
CA VAL A 254 17.43 13.62 8.36
C VAL A 254 16.57 12.35 8.26
N GLY A 255 15.59 12.35 7.35
CA GLY A 255 14.62 11.28 7.02
C GLY A 255 13.67 11.76 5.89
N SER A 256 12.80 10.92 5.34
CA SER A 256 12.06 11.09 4.06
C SER A 256 11.28 12.39 3.87
N ARG A 257 11.76 13.24 2.96
CA ARG A 257 11.01 14.40 2.46
C ARG A 257 10.06 14.04 1.31
N LEU A 258 10.12 12.80 0.82
CA LEU A 258 9.29 12.26 -0.27
C LEU A 258 7.93 11.77 0.21
N ALA A 259 7.77 11.59 1.52
CA ALA A 259 6.47 11.50 2.14
C ALA A 259 5.63 12.66 1.64
N PHE A 260 4.44 12.39 1.10
CA PHE A 260 3.49 13.37 0.55
C PHE A 260 2.89 14.31 1.63
N GLU A 261 3.72 14.73 2.58
CA GLU A 261 3.44 15.57 3.71
C GLU A 261 3.56 17.04 3.27
N GLY A 262 2.45 17.58 2.76
CA GLY A 262 2.21 19.02 2.81
C GLY A 262 2.04 19.42 4.28
N THR A 263 3.10 19.95 4.90
CA THR A 263 3.00 20.60 6.23
C THR A 263 2.31 21.96 6.17
N ASN A 264 2.04 22.47 4.97
CA ASN A 264 1.10 23.57 4.74
C ASN A 264 -0.29 23.02 4.38
N PRO A 265 -1.39 23.72 4.73
CA PRO A 265 -2.77 23.31 4.45
C PRO A 265 -3.13 23.28 2.95
N GLY A 266 -2.15 23.41 2.06
CA GLY A 266 -2.28 22.97 0.68
C GLY A 266 -1.49 21.68 0.54
N GLY A 267 -2.16 20.59 0.18
CA GLY A 267 -1.52 19.38 -0.33
C GLY A 267 -0.67 19.70 -1.56
N ILE A 268 -0.38 18.70 -2.40
CA ILE A 268 0.34 18.97 -3.64
C ILE A 268 -0.32 20.15 -4.37
N GLY A 269 0.45 21.23 -4.54
CA GLY A 269 -0.05 22.49 -5.08
C GLY A 269 -0.23 23.69 -4.16
N GLY A 270 0.01 23.58 -2.85
CA GLY A 270 -0.11 24.72 -1.92
C GLY A 270 0.99 25.76 -2.12
N GLY A 271 0.67 26.89 -2.75
CA GLY A 271 1.65 27.92 -3.10
C GLY A 271 2.35 28.55 -1.89
N GLY A 272 3.66 28.35 -1.80
CA GLY A 272 4.60 29.12 -0.99
C GLY A 272 5.83 29.49 -1.81
N SER A 273 6.14 30.78 -1.90
CA SER A 273 7.31 31.28 -2.63
C SER A 273 8.62 30.94 -1.91
N SER A 274 9.21 29.77 -2.16
CA SER A 274 10.65 29.48 -2.06
C SER A 274 10.86 27.97 -1.99
N SER A 275 11.68 27.38 -2.86
CA SER A 275 12.38 26.10 -2.55
C SER A 275 11.48 25.04 -1.87
N ASP A 276 10.31 24.80 -2.45
CA ASP A 276 9.12 24.28 -1.74
C ASP A 276 8.96 22.76 -2.02
N PRO A 277 8.91 21.88 -1.01
CA PRO A 277 8.73 20.42 -1.17
C PRO A 277 7.45 20.00 -1.93
N THR A 278 6.55 20.94 -2.23
CA THR A 278 5.36 20.74 -3.06
C THR A 278 5.69 20.51 -4.53
N ASP A 279 6.80 21.07 -5.04
CA ASP A 279 7.26 20.80 -6.41
C ASP A 279 7.88 19.41 -6.48
N GLU A 280 8.80 19.04 -5.56
CA GLU A 280 9.49 17.75 -5.51
C GLU A 280 8.52 16.55 -5.45
N GLN A 281 7.57 16.57 -4.51
CA GLN A 281 6.55 15.52 -4.38
C GLN A 281 5.69 15.40 -5.64
N ALA A 282 5.36 16.54 -6.27
CA ALA A 282 4.65 16.55 -7.54
C ALA A 282 5.51 15.98 -8.68
N ARG A 283 6.84 16.25 -8.72
CA ARG A 283 7.74 15.66 -9.73
C ARG A 283 7.80 14.15 -9.56
N TRP A 284 8.04 13.63 -8.36
CA TRP A 284 8.13 12.18 -8.11
C TRP A 284 6.82 11.44 -8.40
N LEU A 285 5.69 12.02 -7.98
CA LEU A 285 4.39 11.44 -8.32
C LEU A 285 4.12 11.51 -9.83
N THR A 286 4.49 12.62 -10.48
CA THR A 286 4.37 12.74 -11.93
C THR A 286 5.28 11.75 -12.65
N LEU A 287 6.52 11.54 -12.20
CA LEU A 287 7.43 10.52 -12.70
C LEU A 287 6.80 9.12 -12.59
N LEU A 288 6.29 8.77 -11.41
CA LEU A 288 5.61 7.50 -11.19
C LEU A 288 4.43 7.29 -12.13
N LEU A 289 3.62 8.32 -12.35
CA LEU A 289 2.37 8.21 -13.11
C LEU A 289 2.56 8.44 -14.62
N SER A 290 3.64 9.09 -15.04
CA SER A 290 3.89 9.50 -16.43
C SER A 290 4.56 8.41 -17.23
N HIS A 291 4.27 8.41 -18.53
CA HIS A 291 5.00 7.58 -19.47
C HIS A 291 6.39 8.19 -19.75
N PRO A 292 7.49 7.41 -19.71
CA PRO A 292 8.86 7.92 -19.82
C PRO A 292 9.13 8.80 -21.05
N ALA A 293 8.54 8.45 -22.19
CA ALA A 293 8.72 9.20 -23.44
C ALA A 293 8.06 10.61 -23.45
N PHE A 294 7.21 10.94 -22.47
CA PHE A 294 6.40 12.16 -22.46
C PHE A 294 6.58 13.00 -21.20
N TYR A 295 7.65 12.75 -20.44
CA TYR A 295 8.02 13.54 -19.28
C TYR A 295 9.06 14.60 -19.67
N ASP A 296 8.82 15.84 -19.27
CA ASP A 296 9.77 16.95 -19.43
C ASP A 296 10.20 17.42 -18.03
N PRO A 297 11.50 17.31 -17.67
CA PRO A 297 12.01 17.79 -16.40
C PRO A 297 11.72 19.28 -16.13
N ASN A 298 11.57 20.10 -17.19
CA ASN A 298 11.23 21.52 -17.06
C ASN A 298 9.73 21.79 -16.85
N GLN A 299 8.89 20.76 -17.01
CA GLN A 299 7.44 20.82 -16.76
C GLN A 299 7.00 19.63 -15.88
N PRO A 300 7.48 19.56 -14.63
CA PRO A 300 7.41 18.34 -13.82
C PRO A 300 6.01 17.94 -13.35
N THR A 301 4.99 18.74 -13.63
CA THR A 301 3.58 18.44 -13.35
C THR A 301 2.79 18.03 -14.60
N TYR A 302 3.43 18.06 -15.77
CA TYR A 302 2.82 17.73 -17.06
C TYR A 302 3.45 16.48 -17.66
N GLY A 303 2.64 15.77 -18.44
CA GLY A 303 3.05 14.56 -19.15
C GLY A 303 1.84 13.81 -19.67
N THR A 304 2.11 12.63 -20.24
CA THR A 304 1.05 11.69 -20.61
C THR A 304 0.97 10.60 -19.55
N PRO A 305 -0.22 10.30 -18.98
CA PRO A 305 -0.36 9.23 -18.02
C PRO A 305 0.04 7.89 -18.65
N ARG A 306 0.81 7.09 -17.91
CA ARG A 306 1.18 5.73 -18.33
C ARG A 306 0.00 4.77 -18.28
N SER A 307 -0.99 5.07 -17.45
CA SER A 307 -2.10 4.19 -17.10
C SER A 307 -3.24 4.98 -16.45
N SER A 308 -4.46 4.44 -16.44
CA SER A 308 -5.59 5.07 -15.73
C SER A 308 -5.61 4.80 -14.22
N TYR A 309 -4.86 3.82 -13.73
CA TYR A 309 -4.61 3.68 -12.30
C TYR A 309 -3.23 3.07 -12.02
N MET A 310 -2.75 3.27 -10.79
CA MET A 310 -1.50 2.72 -10.26
C MET A 310 -1.76 2.07 -8.90
N LEU A 311 -1.16 0.92 -8.68
CA LEU A 311 -1.11 0.22 -7.40
C LEU A 311 0.34 0.22 -6.89
N MET A 312 0.54 0.43 -5.60
CA MET A 312 1.88 0.49 -5.01
C MET A 312 1.91 -0.20 -3.64
N SER A 313 2.93 -1.03 -3.43
CA SER A 313 3.30 -1.61 -2.13
C SER A 313 4.57 -0.93 -1.64
N ALA A 314 4.61 -0.62 -0.34
CA ALA A 314 5.72 0.07 0.33
C ALA A 314 7.00 -0.77 0.46
N GLY A 315 7.02 -1.98 -0.10
CA GLY A 315 8.19 -2.84 -0.06
C GLY A 315 8.62 -3.25 1.35
N LYS A 316 9.93 -3.49 1.51
CA LYS A 316 10.48 -4.16 2.69
C LYS A 316 10.58 -3.25 3.89
N ASP A 317 10.86 -1.98 3.65
CA ASP A 317 11.04 -1.01 4.72
C ASP A 317 9.70 -0.48 5.26
N GLY A 318 8.61 -0.72 4.52
CA GLY A 318 7.26 -0.32 4.92
C GLY A 318 7.03 1.18 4.85
N VAL A 319 7.83 1.91 4.06
CA VAL A 319 7.72 3.35 3.83
C VAL A 319 7.59 3.58 2.33
N TYR A 320 6.50 4.20 1.88
CA TYR A 320 6.36 4.52 0.46
C TYR A 320 7.36 5.57 0.05
N LEU A 321 8.14 5.31 -1.00
CA LEU A 321 9.19 6.19 -1.50
C LEU A 321 10.10 6.65 -0.36
N GLY A 322 10.72 5.70 0.34
CA GLY A 322 11.62 6.03 1.42
C GLY A 322 12.80 6.87 0.93
N ARG A 323 13.39 7.65 1.85
CA ARG A 323 14.62 8.39 1.55
C ARG A 323 15.86 7.49 1.52
N TYR A 324 15.78 6.32 2.15
CA TYR A 324 16.94 5.45 2.32
C TYR A 324 17.05 4.41 1.19
N ASP A 325 16.07 4.36 0.30
CA ASP A 325 15.95 3.39 -0.78
C ASP A 325 15.81 4.03 -2.17
N GLY A 326 15.88 5.35 -2.36
CA GLY A 326 15.93 5.96 -3.70
C GLY A 326 17.35 6.25 -4.23
N PRO A 327 17.52 7.11 -5.25
CA PRO A 327 18.83 7.40 -5.81
C PRO A 327 19.72 7.98 -4.71
N VAL A 328 20.94 7.43 -4.60
CA VAL A 328 21.93 7.86 -3.61
C VAL A 328 23.14 8.44 -4.32
N ASP A 329 23.65 9.54 -3.77
CA ASP A 329 24.89 10.15 -4.21
C ASP A 329 26.11 9.28 -3.82
N ASP A 330 27.29 9.68 -4.30
CA ASP A 330 28.57 9.02 -3.99
C ASP A 330 28.91 8.98 -2.48
N THR A 331 28.18 9.73 -1.64
CA THR A 331 28.34 9.76 -0.19
C THR A 331 27.36 8.85 0.55
N GLY A 332 26.46 8.17 -0.19
CA GLY A 332 25.40 7.32 0.37
C GLY A 332 24.26 8.13 0.98
N SER A 333 24.19 9.43 0.72
CA SER A 333 23.01 10.25 1.00
C SER A 333 22.05 10.15 -0.18
N PHE A 334 20.75 10.35 0.08
CA PHE A 334 19.78 10.52 -0.99
C PHE A 334 20.20 11.67 -1.92
N ASP A 335 20.18 11.43 -3.22
CA ASP A 335 20.48 12.41 -4.26
C ASP A 335 19.26 13.29 -4.49
N PHE A 336 19.44 14.59 -4.26
CA PHE A 336 18.40 15.61 -4.28
C PHE A 336 18.45 16.46 -5.55
N ASP A 337 19.08 16.02 -6.64
CA ASP A 337 19.13 16.83 -7.86
C ASP A 337 17.75 16.91 -8.55
N GLU A 338 16.90 17.82 -8.04
CA GLU A 338 15.50 18.00 -8.39
C GLU A 338 15.31 18.17 -9.91
N ASP A 339 16.28 18.80 -10.60
CA ASP A 339 16.20 19.11 -12.03
C ASP A 339 16.56 17.93 -12.94
N ASN A 340 17.09 16.85 -12.37
CA ASN A 340 17.55 15.67 -13.08
C ASN A 340 16.78 14.39 -12.74
N ALA A 341 15.73 14.43 -11.91
CA ALA A 341 14.93 13.24 -11.59
C ALA A 341 14.28 12.64 -12.85
N THR A 342 14.58 11.37 -13.11
CA THR A 342 14.16 10.61 -14.29
C THR A 342 13.41 9.32 -13.91
N HIS A 343 12.82 8.66 -14.91
CA HIS A 343 12.20 7.34 -14.72
C HIS A 343 13.19 6.25 -14.32
N GLU A 344 14.48 6.39 -14.65
CA GLU A 344 15.50 5.40 -14.25
C GLU A 344 15.74 5.44 -12.74
N ASP A 345 15.57 6.61 -12.12
CA ASP A 345 15.72 6.77 -10.66
C ASP A 345 14.63 6.03 -9.88
N LEU A 346 13.47 5.75 -10.51
CA LEU A 346 12.40 4.96 -9.89
C LEU A 346 12.81 3.51 -9.63
N ASP A 347 13.76 2.96 -10.39
CA ASP A 347 14.22 1.57 -10.22
C ASP A 347 15.12 1.39 -8.98
N SER A 348 15.56 2.49 -8.37
CA SER A 348 16.34 2.44 -7.13
C SER A 348 15.46 2.11 -5.92
N PHE A 349 14.21 2.58 -5.92
CA PHE A 349 13.24 2.37 -4.86
C PHE A 349 12.90 0.90 -4.66
N ASP A 350 12.64 0.57 -3.41
CA ASP A 350 12.32 -0.78 -2.98
C ASP A 350 10.83 -1.12 -3.15
N ASP A 351 9.99 -0.09 -3.34
CA ASP A 351 8.57 -0.13 -3.64
C ASP A 351 8.25 -1.00 -4.87
N VAL A 352 7.09 -1.67 -4.82
CA VAL A 352 6.58 -2.45 -5.96
C VAL A 352 5.39 -1.73 -6.55
N VAL A 353 5.52 -1.32 -7.82
CA VAL A 353 4.48 -0.57 -8.54
C VAL A 353 3.91 -1.40 -9.70
N VAL A 354 2.57 -1.39 -9.81
CA VAL A 354 1.84 -2.01 -10.92
C VAL A 354 0.87 -1.00 -11.51
N TYR A 355 0.92 -0.84 -12.83
CA TYR A 355 0.06 0.07 -13.58
C TYR A 355 -1.08 -0.69 -14.25
N GLY A 356 -2.25 -0.07 -14.44
CA GLY A 356 -3.36 -0.71 -15.15
C GLY A 356 -4.33 0.27 -15.81
N GLY A 357 -5.20 -0.26 -16.67
CA GLY A 357 -6.12 0.57 -17.44
C GLY A 357 -5.47 1.39 -18.56
N GLY A 358 -4.69 0.73 -19.41
CA GLY A 358 -4.06 1.31 -20.60
C GLY A 358 -4.29 0.44 -21.82
#